data_AF-A0A194RLD8-F1
#
_entry.id   AF-A0A194RLD8-F1
#
_cell.length_a   1.000
_cell.length_b   1.000
_cell.length_c   1.000
_cell.angle_alpha   90.00
_cell.angle_beta   90.00
_cell.angle_gamma   90.00
#
_symmetry.space_group_name_H-M   'P 1'
#
loop_
_entity.id
_entity.type
_entity.pdbx_description
1 polymer ?
#
loop_
_entity_poly.entity_id
_entity_poly.type
_entity_poly.pdbx_seq_one_letter_code
_entity_poly.pdbx_strand_id
1 'polypeptide(L)'
;MGSLDRAVLTGFICRLCSEMHRVVLHIYGHEGIRLNISEKINKYLSINVSPSDPLPKTICNNCLERLENQHRLVMRIEQAANLLKGH
;
A
#
# COMPACT_ATOMS: atom_id res chain seq x y z
N MET A 1 0.31 -22.60 34.16
CA MET A 1 -0.37 -22.00 32.99
C MET A 1 -0.05 -20.51 33.01
N GLY A 2 0.75 -20.02 32.06
CA GLY A 2 1.23 -18.63 32.06
C GLY A 2 0.13 -17.65 31.67
N SER A 3 0.06 -16.51 32.36
CA SER A 3 -0.88 -15.42 32.03
C SER A 3 -0.49 -14.77 30.69
N LEU A 4 -1.51 -14.52 29.86
CA LEU A 4 -1.41 -13.79 28.60
C LEU A 4 -1.53 -12.26 28.79
N ASP A 5 -1.57 -11.74 30.02
CA ASP A 5 -1.70 -10.30 30.32
C ASP A 5 -0.60 -9.44 29.69
N ARG A 6 0.52 -10.06 29.30
CA ARG A 6 1.65 -9.41 28.61
C ARG A 6 1.89 -9.92 27.19
N ALA A 7 0.94 -10.63 26.58
CA ALA A 7 1.09 -11.09 25.21
C ALA A 7 1.12 -9.88 24.26
N VAL A 8 2.32 -9.52 23.80
CA VAL A 8 2.51 -8.51 22.76
C VAL A 8 1.81 -9.01 21.51
N LEU A 9 0.89 -8.21 20.98
CA LEU A 9 0.25 -8.49 19.70
C LEU A 9 1.29 -8.50 18.60
N THR A 10 1.60 -9.68 18.06
CA THR A 10 2.51 -9.86 16.93
C THR A 10 1.85 -9.29 15.68
N GLY A 11 2.12 -8.02 15.38
CA GLY A 11 1.73 -7.35 14.14
C GLY A 11 2.94 -6.95 13.31
N PHE A 12 2.68 -6.49 12.09
CA PHE A 12 3.69 -5.94 11.20
C PHE A 12 3.46 -4.44 11.03
N ILE A 13 4.55 -3.70 10.83
CA ILE A 13 4.50 -2.25 10.60
C ILE A 13 4.14 -1.97 9.14
N CYS A 14 3.09 -1.18 8.94
CA CYS A 14 2.68 -0.72 7.61
C CYS A 14 3.62 0.37 7.08
N ARG A 15 4.04 0.25 5.82
CA ARG A 15 4.95 1.20 5.15
C ARG A 15 4.37 2.62 5.02
N LEU A 16 3.05 2.77 4.91
CA LEU A 16 2.44 4.07 4.62
C LEU A 16 2.03 4.84 5.88
N CYS A 17 1.46 4.17 6.88
CA CYS A 17 1.06 4.83 8.12
C CYS A 17 2.05 4.65 9.28
N SER A 18 3.05 3.76 9.15
CA SER A 18 4.00 3.42 10.23
C SER A 18 3.37 2.82 11.50
N GLU A 19 2.09 2.45 11.44
CA GLU A 19 1.38 1.80 12.54
C GLU A 19 1.51 0.27 12.48
N MET A 20 1.38 -0.38 13.63
CA MET A 20 1.39 -1.85 13.73
C MET A 20 0.00 -2.42 13.44
N HIS A 21 -0.06 -3.40 12.54
CA HIS A 21 -1.30 -4.07 12.16
C HIS A 21 -1.15 -5.59 12.22
N ARG A 22 -2.20 -6.27 12.70
CA ARG A 22 -2.26 -7.75 12.73
C ARG A 22 -2.35 -8.36 11.33
N VAL A 23 -2.98 -7.63 10.41
CA VAL A 23 -3.20 -8.07 9.02
C VAL A 23 -2.58 -7.04 8.08
N VAL A 24 -1.63 -7.50 7.29
CA VAL A 24 -0.92 -6.71 6.28
C VAL A 24 -0.72 -7.55 5.02
N LEU A 25 -0.48 -6.88 3.90
CA LEU A 25 -0.07 -7.50 2.64
C LEU A 25 1.40 -7.16 2.38
N HIS A 26 2.16 -8.13 1.87
CA HIS A 26 3.53 -7.89 1.41
C HIS A 26 3.52 -7.16 0.07
N ILE A 27 4.20 -6.01 -0.01
CA ILE A 27 4.27 -5.15 -1.19
C ILE A 27 4.85 -5.91 -2.40
N TYR A 28 5.86 -6.76 -2.15
CA TYR A 28 6.52 -7.60 -3.16
C TYR A 28 6.12 -9.07 -3.09
N GLY A 29 5.07 -9.40 -2.31
CA GLY A 29 4.49 -10.75 -2.31
C GLY A 29 3.59 -10.97 -3.52
N HIS A 30 3.07 -12.19 -3.68
CA HIS A 30 2.19 -12.55 -4.80
C HIS A 30 1.03 -11.57 -4.98
N GLU A 31 0.29 -11.28 -3.91
CA GLU A 31 -0.83 -10.33 -3.95
C GLU A 31 -0.38 -8.89 -4.21
N GLY A 32 0.77 -8.47 -3.66
CA GLY A 32 1.29 -7.13 -3.87
C GLY A 32 1.75 -6.88 -5.31
N ILE A 33 2.33 -7.90 -5.94
CA ILE A 33 2.67 -7.90 -7.37
C ILE A 33 1.38 -7.88 -8.20
N ARG A 34 0.41 -8.76 -7.90
CA ARG A 34 -0.88 -8.81 -8.61
C ARG A 34 -1.63 -7.48 -8.59
N LEU A 35 -1.54 -6.73 -7.49
CA LEU A 35 -2.18 -5.44 -7.33
C LEU A 35 -1.30 -4.26 -7.76
N ASN A 36 -0.07 -4.50 -8.21
CA ASN A 36 0.92 -3.48 -8.58
C ASN A 36 1.16 -2.43 -7.48
N ILE A 37 1.23 -2.87 -6.22
CA ILE A 37 1.29 -1.96 -5.06
C ILE A 37 2.52 -1.05 -5.12
N SER A 38 3.70 -1.60 -5.41
CA SER A 38 4.93 -0.81 -5.48
C SER A 38 4.90 0.26 -6.57
N GLU A 39 4.35 -0.08 -7.74
CA GLU A 39 4.22 0.86 -8.85
C GLU A 39 3.27 2.00 -8.48
N LYS A 40 2.11 1.67 -7.90
CA LYS A 40 1.13 2.68 -7.46
C LYS A 40 1.71 3.60 -6.38
N ILE A 41 2.44 3.06 -5.40
CA ILE A 41 3.11 3.89 -4.39
C ILE A 41 4.07 4.87 -5.05
N ASN A 42 4.96 4.38 -5.91
CA ASN A 42 6.00 5.20 -6.54
C ASN A 42 5.41 6.21 -7.55
N LYS A 43 4.28 5.90 -8.17
CA LYS A 43 3.59 6.77 -9.12
C LYS A 43 2.81 7.89 -8.43
N TYR A 44 2.17 7.60 -7.31
CA TYR A 44 1.16 8.48 -6.71
C TYR A 44 1.57 9.18 -5.42
N LEU A 45 2.56 8.65 -4.71
CA LEU A 45 3.03 9.20 -3.45
C LEU A 45 4.44 9.77 -3.62
N SER A 46 4.81 10.70 -2.75
CA SER A 46 6.15 11.32 -2.75
C SER A 46 7.24 10.44 -2.12
N ILE A 47 7.00 9.13 -2.02
CA ILE A 47 7.95 8.16 -1.49
C ILE A 47 8.25 7.11 -2.54
N ASN A 48 9.44 6.52 -2.48
CA ASN A 48 9.82 5.42 -3.34
C ASN A 48 10.03 4.15 -2.52
N VAL A 49 9.50 3.03 -3.00
CA VAL A 49 9.69 1.70 -2.44
C VAL A 49 10.46 0.84 -3.43
N SER A 50 11.52 0.17 -2.95
CA SER A 50 12.27 -0.84 -3.69
C SER A 50 12.41 -2.14 -2.87
N PRO A 51 12.66 -3.31 -3.49
CA PRO A 51 12.90 -4.55 -2.73
C PRO A 51 14.10 -4.45 -1.79
N SER A 52 15.14 -3.70 -2.19
CA SER A 52 16.40 -3.53 -1.44
C SER A 52 16.32 -2.53 -0.28
N ASP A 53 15.23 -1.76 -0.16
CA ASP A 53 15.11 -0.75 0.88
C ASP A 53 14.98 -1.40 2.29
N PRO A 54 15.55 -0.80 3.36
CA PRO A 54 15.60 -1.43 4.68
C PRO A 54 14.30 -1.29 5.50
N LEU A 55 13.32 -0.54 5.00
CA LEU A 55 12.09 -0.21 5.71
C LEU A 55 11.01 -1.27 5.44
N PRO A 56 9.90 -1.28 6.22
CA PRO A 56 8.89 -2.33 6.15
C PRO A 56 8.33 -2.54 4.75
N LYS A 57 8.21 -3.81 4.35
CA LYS A 57 7.69 -4.25 3.03
C LYS A 57 6.23 -4.68 3.09
N THR A 58 5.48 -4.12 4.04
CA THR A 58 4.09 -4.49 4.27
C THR A 58 3.18 -3.28 4.22
N ILE A 59 1.92 -3.47 3.83
CA ILE A 59 0.89 -2.43 3.79
C ILE A 59 -0.37 -2.96 4.46
N CYS A 60 -1.00 -2.14 5.30
CA CYS A 60 -2.28 -2.49 5.91
C CYS A 60 -3.46 -2.21 4.96
N ASN A 61 -4.61 -2.83 5.22
CA ASN A 61 -5.78 -2.74 4.34
C ASN A 61 -6.28 -1.30 4.13
N ASN A 62 -6.31 -0.47 5.18
CA ASN A 62 -6.75 0.92 5.06
C ASN A 62 -5.83 1.75 4.15
N CYS A 63 -4.52 1.53 4.25
CA CYS A 63 -3.54 2.19 3.39
C CYS A 63 -3.64 1.70 1.94
N LEU A 64 -3.88 0.40 1.73
CA LEU A 64 -4.10 -0.16 0.40
C LEU A 64 -5.38 0.40 -0.24
N GLU A 65 -6.48 0.45 0.49
CA GLU A 65 -7.75 0.98 -0.01
C GLU A 65 -7.61 2.45 -0.45
N ARG A 66 -6.94 3.28 0.35
CA ARG A 66 -6.64 4.67 -0.01
C ARG A 66 -5.80 4.78 -1.28
N LEU A 67 -4.79 3.93 -1.43
CA LEU A 67 -3.94 3.88 -2.61
C LEU A 67 -4.75 3.49 -3.87
N GLU A 68 -5.62 2.49 -3.76
CA GLU A 68 -6.50 2.08 -4.84
C GLU A 68 -7.52 3.17 -5.22
N ASN A 69 -8.08 3.87 -4.23
CA ASN A 69 -8.99 5.00 -4.48
C ASN A 69 -8.29 6.13 -5.23
N GLN A 70 -7.06 6.46 -4.85
CA GLN A 70 -6.24 7.46 -5.55
C GLN A 70 -5.94 7.02 -6.99
N HIS A 71 -5.55 5.75 -7.19
CA HIS A 71 -5.33 5.19 -8.52
C HIS A 71 -6.58 5.31 -9.41
N ARG A 72 -7.75 4.90 -8.90
CA ARG A 72 -9.02 4.99 -9.63
C ARG A 72 -9.36 6.43 -10.01
N LEU A 73 -9.15 7.38 -9.09
CA LEU A 73 -9.41 8.79 -9.35
C LEU A 73 -8.51 9.31 -10.48
N VAL A 74 -7.20 9.04 -10.41
CA VAL A 74 -6.26 9.50 -11.44
C VAL A 74 -6.59 8.88 -12.81
N MET A 75 -6.90 7.58 -12.86
CA MET A 75 -7.31 6.92 -14.11
C MET A 75 -8.55 7.58 -14.73
N ARG A 76 -9.53 8.00 -13.92
CA ARG A 76 -10.72 8.72 -14.40
C ARG A 76 -10.37 10.11 -14.92
N ILE A 77 -9.49 10.83 -14.23
CA ILE A 77 -9.02 12.16 -14.66
C ILE A 77 -8.27 12.05 -15.99
N GLU A 78 -7.35 11.09 -16.12
CA GLU A 78 -6.60 10.83 -17.36
C GLU A 78 -7.54 10.47 -18.52
N GLN A 79 -8.53 9.60 -18.27
CA GLN A 79 -9.54 9.25 -19.26
C GLN A 79 -10.34 10.47 -19.73
N ALA A 80 -10.83 11.30 -18.79
CA ALA A 80 -11.58 12.51 -19.11
C ALA A 80 -10.72 13.52 -19.89
N ALA A 81 -9.47 13.73 -19.48
CA ALA A 81 -8.54 14.61 -20.17
C ALA A 81 -8.24 14.15 -21.60
N ASN A 82 -8.14 12.84 -21.84
CA ASN A 82 -7.91 12.29 -23.18
C ASN A 82 -9.10 12.50 -24.11
N LEU A 83 -10.35 12.41 -23.60
CA LEU A 83 -11.55 12.72 -24.37
C LEU A 83 -11.60 14.20 -24.77
N LEU A 84 -11.15 15.10 -23.90
CA LEU A 84 -11.11 16.54 -24.17
C LEU A 84 -10.01 16.94 -25.16
N LYS A 85 -8.90 16.19 -25.24
CA LYS A 85 -7.79 16.42 -26.18
C LYS A 85 -8.06 15.90 -27.60
N GLY A 86 -9.09 15.07 -27.77
CA GLY A 86 -9.46 14.46 -29.06
C GLY A 86 -10.34 15.34 -29.95
N HIS A 87 -10.52 16.62 -29.63
CA HIS A 87 -11.27 17.62 -30.39
C HIS A 87 -10.37 18.76 -30.86
#